data_AF-A0A2K3LHY5-F1
#
_entry.id   AF-A0A2K3LHY5-F1
#
_cell.length_a   1.000
_cell.length_b   1.000
_cell.length_c   1.000
_cell.angle_alpha   90.00
_cell.angle_beta   90.00
_cell.angle_gamma   90.00
#
_symmetry.space_group_name_H-M   'P 1'
#
loop_
_entity.id
_entity.type
_entity.pdbx_description
1 polymer ?
#
loop_
_entity_poly.entity_id
_entity_poly.type
_entity_poly.pdbx_seq_one_letter_code
_entity_poly.pdbx_strand_id
1 'polypeptide(L)'
;MLEEISMLQAKSAPLDDETEDTLKFATRGDLVKEIRRLGGQMLASMVFGWKNVVAQLKIVNSERGLITEGIHKLKKVEKGQIVIPEKYRQMALEEEKDDEEDDDDEDDEEEAVEEEKAPDGNQEGHDESN
;
A
#
# COMPACT_ATOMS: atom_id res chain seq x y z
N MET A 1 35.91 9.97 12.45
CA MET A 1 35.28 11.30 12.30
C MET A 1 35.41 11.89 10.89
N LEU A 2 36.57 12.43 10.45
CA LEU A 2 36.65 13.07 9.11
C LEU A 2 36.39 12.08 7.95
N GLU A 3 36.91 10.86 8.06
CA GLU A 3 36.70 9.81 7.06
C GLU A 3 35.24 9.33 6.99
N GLU A 4 34.59 9.19 8.15
CA GLU A 4 33.16 8.83 8.25
C GLU A 4 32.25 9.90 7.67
N ILE A 5 32.55 11.18 7.92
CA ILE A 5 31.81 12.32 7.36
C ILE A 5 31.95 12.35 5.84
N SER A 6 33.17 12.17 5.31
CA SER A 6 33.42 12.12 3.87
C SER A 6 32.68 10.96 3.19
N MET A 7 32.72 9.78 3.80
CA MET A 7 31.98 8.62 3.32
C MET A 7 30.46 8.88 3.31
N LEU A 8 29.93 9.54 4.34
CA LEU A 8 28.50 9.84 4.42
C LEU A 8 28.08 10.85 3.35
N GLN A 9 28.88 11.90 3.14
CA GLN A 9 28.64 12.91 2.10
C GLN A 9 28.66 12.31 0.70
N ALA A 10 29.57 11.37 0.43
CA ALA A 10 29.61 10.65 -0.85
C ALA A 10 28.36 9.79 -1.05
N LYS A 11 27.81 9.19 0.02
CA LYS A 11 26.57 8.39 -0.05
C LYS A 11 25.30 9.23 -0.18
N SER A 12 25.33 10.49 0.26
CA SER A 12 24.21 11.43 0.16
C SER A 12 24.36 12.42 -1.00
N ALA A 13 25.35 12.20 -1.89
CA ALA A 13 25.52 13.02 -3.06
C ALA A 13 24.31 12.81 -4.00
N PRO A 14 23.66 13.89 -4.46
CA PRO A 14 22.57 13.78 -5.41
C PRO A 14 22.99 13.04 -6.68
N LEU A 15 22.09 12.25 -7.24
CA LEU A 15 22.27 11.65 -8.57
C LEU A 15 22.04 12.69 -9.67
N ASP A 16 22.62 12.45 -10.86
CA ASP A 16 22.52 13.35 -12.01
C ASP A 16 21.07 13.56 -12.51
N ASP A 17 20.17 12.63 -12.19
CA ASP A 17 18.75 12.65 -12.57
C ASP A 17 17.82 13.12 -11.44
N GLU A 18 18.36 13.55 -10.30
CA GLU A 18 17.54 14.16 -9.26
C GLU A 18 16.97 15.51 -9.73
N THR A 19 15.68 15.71 -9.45
CA THR A 19 14.93 16.92 -9.77
C THR A 19 14.53 17.64 -8.48
N GLU A 20 13.99 18.86 -8.59
CA GLU A 20 13.44 19.58 -7.43
C GLU A 20 12.38 18.73 -6.69
N ASP A 21 11.65 17.88 -7.43
CA ASP A 21 10.66 16.96 -6.88
C ASP A 21 11.24 15.80 -6.08
N THR A 22 12.47 15.37 -6.34
CA THR A 22 13.13 14.30 -5.58
C THR A 22 13.97 14.86 -4.43
N LEU A 23 14.50 16.08 -4.58
CA LEU A 23 15.26 16.78 -3.55
C LEU A 23 14.42 17.18 -2.32
N LYS A 24 13.08 17.18 -2.44
CA LYS A 24 12.17 17.49 -1.33
C LYS A 24 12.19 16.45 -0.19
N PHE A 25 12.75 15.27 -0.41
CA PHE A 25 12.82 14.22 0.60
C PHE A 25 14.04 14.43 1.51
N ALA A 26 13.83 15.15 2.62
CA ALA A 26 14.89 15.48 3.56
C ALA A 26 15.39 14.28 4.37
N THR A 27 14.54 13.26 4.55
CA THR A 27 14.87 12.07 5.32
C THR A 27 14.56 10.78 4.56
N ARG A 28 15.19 9.68 4.99
CA ARG A 28 14.81 8.33 4.53
C ARG A 28 13.32 8.03 4.80
N GLY A 29 12.76 8.58 5.88
CA GLY A 29 11.33 8.43 6.21
C GLY A 29 10.43 9.05 5.16
N ASP A 30 10.75 10.26 4.70
CA ASP A 30 10.01 10.97 3.66
C ASP A 30 10.03 10.19 2.34
N LEU A 31 11.21 9.69 1.96
CA LEU A 31 11.39 8.87 0.77
C LEU A 31 10.58 7.57 0.83
N VAL A 32 10.63 6.84 1.95
CA VAL A 32 9.86 5.59 2.13
C VAL A 32 8.36 5.84 2.08
N LYS A 33 7.89 6.95 2.69
CA LYS A 33 6.48 7.35 2.65
C LYS A 33 6.03 7.64 1.22
N GLU A 34 6.85 8.33 0.45
CA GLU A 34 6.55 8.61 -0.96
C GLU A 34 6.54 7.35 -1.82
N ILE A 35 7.53 6.45 -1.65
CA ILE A 35 7.57 5.17 -2.36
C ILE A 35 6.28 4.37 -2.11
N ARG A 36 5.83 4.29 -0.85
CA ARG A 36 4.58 3.62 -0.51
C ARG A 36 3.37 4.28 -1.18
N ARG A 37 3.31 5.62 -1.15
CA ARG A 37 2.24 6.40 -1.78
C ARG A 37 2.17 6.17 -3.29
N LEU A 38 3.32 6.27 -3.98
CA LEU A 38 3.44 6.05 -5.42
C LEU A 38 3.14 4.60 -5.78
N GLY A 39 3.63 3.63 -5.00
CA GLY A 39 3.31 2.21 -5.17
C GLY A 39 1.81 1.93 -5.06
N GLY A 40 1.15 2.50 -4.05
CA GLY A 40 -0.30 2.40 -3.89
C GLY A 40 -1.09 3.04 -5.04
N GLN A 41 -0.68 4.23 -5.49
CA GLN A 41 -1.31 4.90 -6.63
C GLN A 41 -1.12 4.12 -7.94
N MET A 42 0.07 3.57 -8.18
CA MET A 42 0.37 2.72 -9.33
C MET A 42 -0.54 1.50 -9.33
N LEU A 43 -0.62 0.77 -8.22
CA LEU A 43 -1.49 -0.38 -8.07
C LEU A 43 -2.96 -0.02 -8.31
N ALA A 44 -3.46 1.05 -7.68
CA ALA A 44 -4.82 1.52 -7.87
C ALA A 44 -5.12 1.87 -9.34
N SER A 45 -4.19 2.55 -10.03
CA SER A 45 -4.34 2.90 -11.44
C SER A 45 -4.39 1.67 -12.35
N MET A 46 -3.58 0.65 -12.06
CA MET A 46 -3.58 -0.63 -12.79
C MET A 46 -4.87 -1.40 -12.58
N VAL A 47 -5.36 -1.50 -11.34
CA VAL A 47 -6.64 -2.16 -11.02
C VAL A 47 -7.80 -1.46 -11.72
N PHE A 48 -7.81 -0.13 -11.73
CA PHE A 48 -8.82 0.66 -12.43
C PHE A 48 -8.78 0.42 -13.95
N GLY A 49 -7.59 0.51 -14.56
CA GLY A 49 -7.40 0.23 -15.98
C GLY A 49 -7.85 -1.18 -16.36
N TRP A 50 -7.48 -2.19 -15.56
CA TRP A 50 -7.89 -3.57 -15.74
C TRP A 50 -9.42 -3.74 -15.69
N LYS A 51 -10.08 -3.19 -14.67
CA LYS A 51 -11.55 -3.21 -14.54
C LYS A 51 -12.23 -2.61 -15.78
N ASN A 52 -11.70 -1.50 -16.29
CA ASN A 52 -12.21 -0.87 -17.51
C ASN A 52 -12.03 -1.75 -18.75
N VAL A 53 -10.86 -2.38 -18.92
CA VAL A 53 -10.61 -3.33 -20.02
C VAL A 53 -11.57 -4.51 -19.95
N VAL A 54 -11.74 -5.11 -18.78
CA VAL A 54 -12.70 -6.21 -18.55
C VAL A 54 -14.13 -5.77 -18.89
N ALA A 55 -14.54 -4.57 -18.48
CA ALA A 55 -15.86 -4.03 -18.81
C ALA A 55 -16.05 -3.84 -20.33
N GLN A 56 -15.06 -3.28 -21.02
CA GLN A 56 -15.09 -3.15 -22.49
C GLN A 56 -15.15 -4.53 -23.18
N LEU A 57 -14.37 -5.50 -22.70
CA LEU A 57 -14.38 -6.86 -23.22
C LEU A 57 -15.73 -7.55 -23.01
N LYS A 58 -16.42 -7.30 -21.90
CA LYS A 58 -17.79 -7.80 -21.67
C LYS A 58 -18.80 -7.17 -22.64
N ILE A 59 -18.65 -5.90 -22.98
CA ILE A 59 -19.52 -5.22 -23.96
C ILE A 59 -19.37 -5.86 -25.35
N VAL A 60 -18.13 -6.05 -25.82
CA VAL A 60 -17.87 -6.62 -27.16
C VAL A 60 -18.13 -8.13 -27.23
N ASN A 61 -18.09 -8.84 -26.10
CA ASN A 61 -18.41 -10.27 -26.00
C ASN A 61 -19.78 -10.52 -25.34
N SER A 62 -20.75 -9.62 -25.52
CA SER A 62 -22.04 -9.67 -24.82
C SER A 62 -22.84 -10.97 -25.06
N GLU A 63 -22.75 -11.56 -26.26
CA GLU A 63 -23.47 -12.79 -26.62
C GLU A 63 -22.85 -14.07 -26.02
N ARG A 64 -21.52 -14.10 -25.89
CA ARG A 64 -20.75 -15.29 -25.45
C ARG A 64 -20.30 -15.21 -24.00
N GLY A 65 -20.32 -14.00 -23.43
CA GLY A 65 -19.75 -13.70 -22.13
C GLY A 65 -18.22 -13.62 -22.14
N LEU A 66 -17.68 -13.24 -20.98
CA LEU A 66 -16.24 -13.23 -20.71
C LEU A 66 -16.01 -13.97 -19.39
N ILE A 67 -15.21 -15.04 -19.44
CA ILE A 67 -14.82 -15.78 -18.23
C ILE A 67 -13.71 -14.99 -17.54
N THR A 68 -14.01 -14.50 -16.34
CA THR A 68 -13.03 -13.82 -15.48
C THR A 68 -12.63 -14.61 -14.24
N GLU A 69 -13.33 -15.72 -14.00
CA GLU A 69 -13.03 -16.64 -12.91
C GLU A 69 -11.65 -17.28 -13.12
N GLY A 70 -10.87 -17.38 -12.05
CA GLY A 70 -9.52 -17.95 -12.08
C GLY A 70 -8.45 -17.08 -12.75
N ILE A 71 -8.79 -15.87 -13.23
CA ILE A 71 -7.77 -14.93 -13.71
C ILE A 71 -6.83 -14.58 -12.57
N HIS A 72 -5.54 -14.72 -12.80
CA HIS A 72 -4.50 -14.46 -11.81
C HIS A 72 -3.23 -13.95 -12.49
N LYS A 73 -2.47 -13.07 -11.83
CA LYS A 73 -1.26 -12.45 -12.40
C LYS A 73 -0.16 -13.47 -12.76
N LEU A 74 -0.17 -14.63 -12.10
CA LEU A 74 0.76 -15.75 -12.33
C LEU A 74 0.21 -16.85 -13.24
N LYS A 75 -1.04 -16.75 -13.70
CA LYS A 75 -1.69 -17.74 -14.56
C LYS A 75 -1.81 -17.20 -15.99
N LYS A 76 -1.88 -18.11 -16.96
CA LYS A 76 -2.14 -17.76 -18.37
C LYS A 76 -3.14 -18.73 -18.99
N VAL A 77 -3.71 -18.35 -20.12
CA VAL A 77 -4.59 -19.22 -20.90
C VAL A 77 -3.75 -20.02 -21.90
N GLU A 78 -3.79 -21.36 -21.82
CA GLU A 78 -3.26 -22.28 -22.83
C GLU A 78 -4.38 -23.21 -23.29
N LYS A 79 -4.62 -23.29 -24.61
CA LYS A 79 -5.65 -24.16 -25.21
C LYS A 79 -7.03 -24.03 -24.54
N GLY A 80 -7.39 -22.81 -24.09
CA GLY A 80 -8.65 -22.51 -23.42
C GLY A 80 -8.70 -22.87 -21.93
N GLN A 81 -7.59 -23.30 -21.34
CA GLN A 81 -7.49 -23.59 -19.90
C GLN A 81 -6.56 -22.59 -19.21
N ILE A 82 -6.91 -22.21 -17.98
CA ILE A 82 -6.05 -21.38 -17.14
C ILE A 82 -5.02 -22.29 -16.47
N VAL A 83 -3.73 -22.02 -16.72
CA VAL A 83 -2.61 -22.80 -16.21
C VAL A 83 -1.55 -21.90 -15.58
N ILE A 84 -0.84 -22.41 -14.57
CA ILE A 84 0.35 -21.74 -14.01
C ILE A 84 1.56 -22.15 -14.86
N PRO A 85 2.24 -21.21 -15.54
CA PRO A 85 3.50 -21.50 -16.24
C PRO A 85 4.57 -22.05 -15.29
N GLU A 86 5.42 -22.94 -15.79
CA GLU A 86 6.57 -23.52 -15.05
C GLU A 86 7.32 -22.49 -14.21
N LYS A 87 7.72 -21.39 -14.85
CA LYS A 87 8.51 -20.31 -14.24
C LYS A 87 7.83 -19.62 -13.05
N TYR A 88 6.51 -19.76 -12.91
CA TYR A 88 5.73 -19.13 -11.85
C TYR A 88 5.20 -20.13 -10.84
N ARG A 89 5.49 -21.42 -10.96
CA ARG A 89 4.98 -22.42 -10.01
C ARG A 89 5.45 -22.18 -8.59
N GLN A 90 6.73 -21.87 -8.41
CA GLN A 90 7.28 -21.60 -7.08
C GLN A 90 6.66 -20.34 -6.48
N MET A 91 6.57 -19.26 -7.25
CA MET A 91 5.98 -17.99 -6.82
C MET A 91 4.48 -18.13 -6.50
N ALA A 92 3.75 -18.94 -7.28
CA ALA A 92 2.34 -19.20 -7.01
C ALA A 92 2.14 -19.99 -5.70
N LEU A 93 3.03 -20.92 -5.38
CA LEU A 93 3.02 -21.66 -4.11
C LEU A 93 3.42 -20.80 -2.90
N GLU A 94 4.16 -19.72 -3.12
CA GLU A 94 4.51 -18.75 -2.07
C GLU A 94 3.35 -17.78 -1.85
N GLU A 95 2.77 -17.24 -2.93
CA GLU A 95 1.60 -16.35 -2.84
C GLU A 95 0.38 -17.02 -2.22
N GLU A 96 0.11 -18.30 -2.53
CA GLU A 96 -0.98 -19.06 -1.88
C GLU A 96 -0.77 -19.24 -0.36
N LYS A 97 0.47 -19.14 0.14
CA LYS A 97 0.75 -19.22 1.59
C LYS A 97 0.64 -17.87 2.26
N ASP A 98 1.14 -16.81 1.62
CA ASP A 98 1.03 -15.46 2.14
C ASP A 98 -0.46 -15.06 2.28
N ASP A 99 -1.31 -15.43 1.33
CA ASP A 99 -2.78 -15.23 1.42
C ASP A 99 -3.43 -16.06 2.56
N GLU A 100 -2.86 -17.21 2.95
CA GLU A 100 -3.33 -18.02 4.09
C GLU A 100 -2.85 -17.47 5.44
N GLU A 101 -1.72 -16.76 5.48
CA GLU A 101 -1.15 -16.15 6.69
C GLU A 101 -1.76 -14.76 7.00
N ASP A 102 -2.22 -14.01 5.99
CA ASP A 102 -2.89 -12.71 6.17
C ASP A 102 -4.35 -12.83 6.70
N ASP A 103 -4.96 -14.02 6.67
CA ASP A 103 -6.33 -14.29 7.19
C ASP A 103 -6.36 -14.50 8.73
N ASP A 104 -5.20 -14.55 9.41
CA ASP A 104 -5.09 -14.77 10.87
C ASP A 104 -4.84 -13.47 11.68
N ASP A 105 -4.73 -12.29 11.04
CA ASP A 105 -4.47 -10.99 11.68
C ASP A 105 -5.62 -9.96 11.47
N GLU A 106 -6.88 -10.40 11.49
CA GLU A 106 -8.01 -9.49 11.83
C GLU A 106 -8.10 -9.32 13.36
N ASP A 107 -7.07 -8.72 13.99
CA ASP A 107 -7.22 -8.10 15.31
C ASP A 107 -7.32 -6.59 15.11
N ASP A 108 -8.54 -6.13 15.36
CA ASP A 108 -9.07 -4.78 15.28
C ASP A 108 -8.26 -3.84 16.19
N GLU A 109 -7.24 -3.15 15.66
CA GLU A 109 -6.68 -1.97 16.32
C GLU A 109 -7.70 -0.81 16.22
N GLU A 110 -8.81 -0.93 16.94
CA GLU A 110 -9.56 0.25 17.38
C GLU A 110 -8.65 1.05 18.31
N GLU A 111 -8.06 2.12 17.77
CA GLU A 111 -7.33 3.10 18.57
C GLU A 111 -8.17 3.55 19.77
N ALA A 112 -7.66 3.22 20.96
CA ALA A 112 -8.15 3.68 22.23
C ALA A 112 -8.24 5.22 22.27
N VAL A 113 -9.46 5.74 22.33
CA VAL A 113 -9.71 7.10 22.81
C VAL A 113 -9.74 7.01 24.34
N GLU A 114 -8.59 7.20 24.98
CA GLU A 114 -8.55 7.42 26.43
C GLU A 114 -9.32 8.71 26.74
N GLU A 115 -10.45 8.60 27.45
CA GLU A 115 -11.07 9.73 28.12
C GLU A 115 -10.09 10.26 29.18
N GLU A 116 -9.40 11.36 28.86
CA GLU A 116 -8.69 12.15 29.84
C GLU A 116 -9.68 12.64 30.90
N LYS A 117 -9.61 12.02 32.08
CA LYS A 117 -10.20 12.53 33.31
C LYS A 117 -9.56 13.88 33.64
N ALA A 118 -10.28 14.97 33.38
CA ALA A 118 -9.93 16.30 33.84
C ALA A 118 -9.77 16.32 35.38
N PRO A 119 -8.70 16.91 35.94
CA PRO A 119 -8.55 17.07 37.37
C PRO A 119 -9.25 18.35 37.86
N ASP A 120 -9.80 18.22 39.06
CA ASP A 120 -10.08 19.26 40.05
C ASP A 120 -11.22 20.26 39.77
N GLY A 121 -12.39 19.91 40.33
CA GLY A 121 -13.49 20.84 40.54
C GLY A 121 -13.14 21.87 41.61
N ASN A 122 -12.75 23.06 41.16
CA ASN A 122 -12.72 24.29 41.94
C ASN A 122 -14.13 24.60 42.49
N GLN A 123 -14.40 24.28 43.76
CA GLN A 123 -15.53 24.85 44.50
C GLN A 123 -15.10 26.20 45.08
N GLU A 124 -15.20 27.25 44.25
CA GLU A 124 -15.15 28.62 44.72
C GLU A 124 -16.58 29.07 45.07
N GLY A 125 -16.87 29.07 46.37
CA GLY A 125 -18.12 29.56 46.91
C GLY A 125 -18.21 31.07 46.76
N HIS A 126 -19.19 31.52 46.01
CA HIS A 126 -19.74 32.87 46.09
C HIS A 126 -21.26 32.75 46.07
N ASP A 127 -21.88 32.90 47.26
CA ASP A 127 -23.26 33.33 47.38
C ASP A 127 -23.25 34.64 48.18
N GLU A 128 -23.75 35.69 47.55
CA GLU A 128 -23.87 37.03 48.09
C GLU A 128 -25.19 37.16 48.86
N SER A 129 -25.22 38.04 49.86
CA SER A 129 -26.39 38.69 50.46
C SER A 129 -27.12 37.94 51.59
N ASN A 130 -26.89 38.38 52.84
CA ASN A 130 -27.74 39.37 53.55
C ASN A 130 -27.11 39.77 54.90
#